data_AF-A0A067MEW5-F1
#
_entry.id   AF-A0A067MEW5-F1
#
_cell.length_a   1.000
_cell.length_b   1.000
_cell.length_c   1.000
_cell.angle_alpha   90.00
_cell.angle_beta   90.00
_cell.angle_gamma   90.00
#
_symmetry.space_group_name_H-M   'P 1'
#
loop_
_entity.id
_entity.type
_entity.pdbx_description
1 polymer ?
#
loop_
_entity_poly.entity_id
_entity_poly.type
_entity_poly.pdbx_seq_one_letter_code
_entity_poly.pdbx_strand_id
1 'polypeptide(L)'
;MTELVYLAKTSDAKTTSPSSLQWFKIYQDGLHSDGKWASDTVNANGGKYSFKIPSNIAAGQYLLRGETIGLHVASTYPVSQIHIEPCVQLNITGGGSANPTGVSFPGAYKGTDPGITLNIYYPVPTSYTFPGPAVYSG
;
A
#
# COMPACT_ATOMS: atom_id res chain seq x y z
N MET A 1 -5.25 8.40 -8.75
CA MET A 1 -5.01 7.91 -7.37
C MET A 1 -4.14 6.67 -7.46
N THR A 2 -3.56 6.22 -6.35
CA THR A 2 -2.70 5.04 -6.30
C THR A 2 -3.24 4.03 -5.31
N GLU A 3 -2.93 2.75 -5.52
CA GLU A 3 -3.34 1.64 -4.66
C GLU A 3 -2.10 0.97 -4.06
N LEU A 4 -2.10 0.73 -2.75
CA LEU A 4 -1.03 0.03 -2.05
C LEU A 4 -1.63 -1.01 -1.11
N VAL A 5 -0.97 -2.16 -0.98
CA VAL A 5 -1.37 -3.20 -0.03
C VAL A 5 -0.17 -3.64 0.79
N TYR A 6 -0.39 -3.70 2.10
CA TYR A 6 0.59 -4.14 3.08
C TYR A 6 0.07 -5.32 3.88
N LEU A 7 1.00 -6.16 4.32
CA LEU A 7 0.75 -7.21 5.30
C LEU A 7 1.61 -6.97 6.54
N ALA A 8 1.09 -7.36 7.69
CA ALA A 8 1.84 -7.44 8.92
C ALA A 8 1.52 -8.73 9.68
N LYS A 9 2.55 -9.50 10.03
CA LYS A 9 2.40 -10.72 10.82
C LYS A 9 2.06 -10.36 12.25
N THR A 10 1.17 -11.11 12.87
CA THR A 10 0.76 -10.90 14.25
C THR A 10 0.50 -12.23 14.98
N SER A 11 0.58 -12.21 16.31
CA SER A 11 0.15 -13.33 17.15
C SER A 11 -1.38 -13.46 17.20
N ASP A 12 -2.11 -12.35 17.13
CA ASP A 12 -3.57 -12.31 17.11
C ASP A 12 -4.09 -11.12 16.29
N ALA A 13 -4.67 -11.40 15.13
CA ALA A 13 -5.26 -10.42 14.23
C ALA A 13 -6.52 -9.75 14.80
N LYS A 14 -7.14 -10.30 15.84
CA LYS A 14 -8.34 -9.71 16.46
C LYS A 14 -8.03 -8.64 17.48
N THR A 15 -6.89 -8.75 18.16
CA THR A 15 -6.57 -7.94 19.35
C THR A 15 -5.32 -7.09 19.18
N THR A 16 -4.44 -7.42 18.24
CA THR A 16 -3.18 -6.69 18.08
C THR A 16 -3.40 -5.33 17.47
N SER A 17 -2.82 -4.30 18.09
CA SER A 17 -2.87 -2.94 17.56
C SER A 17 -2.12 -2.84 16.22
N PRO A 18 -2.73 -2.29 15.15
CA PRO A 18 -2.05 -2.04 13.88
C PRO A 18 -0.79 -1.17 14.01
N SER A 19 -0.73 -0.27 15.01
CA SER A 19 0.39 0.65 15.22
C SER A 19 1.63 0.00 15.85
N SER A 20 1.49 -1.18 16.46
CA SER A 20 2.63 -1.92 17.03
C SER A 20 3.25 -2.90 16.04
N LEU A 21 2.72 -2.98 14.83
CA LEU A 21 3.12 -3.96 13.84
C LEU A 21 4.15 -3.43 12.84
N GLN A 22 4.90 -4.37 12.25
CA GLN A 22 5.81 -4.12 11.15
C GLN A 22 5.14 -4.53 9.84
N TRP A 23 4.98 -3.55 8.94
CA TRP A 23 4.25 -3.68 7.68
C TRP A 23 5.20 -3.83 6.51
N PHE A 24 5.03 -4.87 5.71
CA PHE A 24 5.75 -5.02 4.45
C PHE A 24 4.78 -4.88 3.28
N LYS A 25 5.21 -4.20 2.23
CA LYS A 25 4.40 -3.95 1.04
C LYS A 25 4.35 -5.19 0.17
N ILE A 26 3.16 -5.60 -0.27
CA ILE A 26 2.97 -6.76 -1.17
C ILE A 26 2.42 -6.36 -2.54
N TYR A 27 1.88 -5.15 -2.66
CA TYR A 27 1.33 -4.64 -3.90
C TYR A 27 1.42 -3.13 -3.94
N GLN A 28 1.64 -2.60 -5.14
CA GLN A 28 1.44 -1.19 -5.43
C GLN A 28 1.03 -1.02 -6.89
N ASP A 29 0.16 -0.05 -7.14
CA ASP A 29 -0.22 0.38 -8.47
C ASP A 29 -0.45 1.90 -8.50
N GLY A 30 -0.03 2.55 -9.59
CA GLY A 30 0.11 4.00 -9.66
C GLY A 30 0.00 4.52 -11.08
N LEU A 31 0.96 5.33 -11.51
CA LEU A 31 0.97 5.86 -12.87
C LEU A 31 1.56 4.82 -13.86
N HIS A 32 0.79 4.52 -14.90
CA HIS A 32 1.16 3.60 -15.98
C HIS A 32 1.84 4.35 -17.14
N SER A 33 2.51 3.61 -18.02
CA SER A 33 3.20 4.19 -19.18
C SER A 33 2.26 4.79 -20.23
N ASP A 34 0.98 4.42 -20.21
CA ASP A 34 -0.07 4.99 -21.07
C ASP A 34 -0.71 6.26 -20.48
N GLY A 35 -0.19 6.75 -19.34
CA GLY A 35 -0.66 7.94 -18.65
C GLY A 35 -1.86 7.71 -17.73
N LYS A 36 -2.41 6.49 -17.66
CA LYS A 36 -3.48 6.16 -16.72
C LYS A 36 -2.96 5.97 -15.31
N TRP A 37 -3.77 6.33 -14.34
CA TRP A 37 -3.55 6.01 -12.94
C TRP A 37 -4.24 4.71 -12.55
N ALA A 38 -3.79 4.08 -11.46
CA ALA A 38 -4.44 2.92 -10.87
C ALA A 38 -5.95 3.14 -10.66
N SER A 39 -6.36 4.34 -10.23
CA SER A 39 -7.78 4.68 -10.09
C SER A 39 -8.58 4.54 -11.38
N ASP A 40 -7.98 4.84 -12.54
CA ASP A 40 -8.68 4.72 -13.83
C ASP A 40 -8.95 3.24 -14.15
N THR A 41 -7.97 2.38 -13.86
CA THR A 41 -8.09 0.93 -14.00
C THR A 41 -9.09 0.34 -13.00
N VAL A 42 -9.04 0.77 -11.74
CA VAL A 42 -9.97 0.34 -10.68
C VAL A 42 -11.41 0.74 -11.03
N ASN A 43 -11.61 1.98 -11.50
CA ASN A 43 -12.92 2.47 -11.92
C ASN A 43 -13.46 1.68 -13.12
N ALA A 44 -12.62 1.44 -14.13
CA ALA A 44 -12.99 0.64 -15.30
C ALA A 44 -13.36 -0.82 -14.93
N ASN A 45 -12.74 -1.37 -13.89
CA ASN A 45 -12.99 -2.72 -13.38
C ASN A 45 -14.10 -2.78 -12.31
N GLY A 46 -14.93 -1.73 -12.18
CA GLY A 46 -16.06 -1.70 -11.25
C GLY A 46 -15.62 -1.63 -9.79
N GLY A 47 -14.58 -0.86 -9.49
CA GLY A 47 -14.06 -0.65 -8.13
C GLY A 47 -13.17 -1.78 -7.62
N LYS A 48 -12.62 -2.61 -8.51
CA LYS A 48 -11.85 -3.81 -8.14
C LYS A 48 -10.42 -3.74 -8.64
N TYR A 49 -9.48 -4.09 -7.77
CA TYR A 49 -8.11 -4.46 -8.12
C TYR A 49 -7.77 -5.80 -7.48
N SER A 50 -6.70 -6.43 -7.94
CA SER A 50 -6.27 -7.76 -7.48
C SER A 50 -4.80 -7.75 -7.17
N PHE A 51 -4.43 -8.43 -6.09
CA PHE A 51 -3.06 -8.61 -5.65
C PHE A 51 -2.85 -10.07 -5.22
N LYS A 52 -1.59 -10.49 -5.12
CA LYS A 52 -1.23 -11.83 -4.67
C LYS A 52 -0.63 -11.77 -3.28
N ILE A 53 -1.03 -12.70 -2.43
CA ILE A 53 -0.33 -12.97 -1.17
C ILE A 53 0.93 -13.77 -1.52
N PRO A 54 2.14 -13.33 -1.13
CA PRO A 54 3.37 -14.07 -1.40
C PRO A 54 3.29 -15.47 -0.78
N SER A 55 3.64 -16.51 -1.55
CA SER A 55 3.49 -17.91 -1.10
C SER A 55 4.57 -18.34 -0.10
N ASN A 56 5.70 -17.64 -0.07
CA ASN A 56 6.87 -18.02 0.73
C ASN A 56 6.85 -17.47 2.18
N ILE A 57 5.90 -16.59 2.53
CA ILE A 57 5.80 -16.02 3.88
C ILE A 57 5.32 -17.05 4.89
N ALA A 58 5.76 -16.92 6.14
CA ALA A 58 5.38 -17.81 7.21
C ALA A 58 3.85 -17.90 7.40
N ALA A 59 3.30 -19.10 7.48
CA ALA A 59 1.88 -19.28 7.82
C ALA A 59 1.53 -18.65 9.19
N GLY A 60 0.26 -18.29 9.38
CA GLY A 60 -0.25 -17.73 10.63
C GLY A 60 -1.15 -16.51 10.43
N GLN A 61 -1.34 -15.74 11.49
CA GLN A 61 -2.25 -14.58 11.48
C GLN A 61 -1.55 -13.31 10.96
N TYR A 62 -2.29 -12.55 10.15
CA TYR A 62 -1.85 -11.31 9.54
C TYR A 62 -2.95 -10.25 9.58
N LEU A 63 -2.54 -8.99 9.66
CA LEU A 63 -3.38 -7.86 9.26
C LEU A 63 -3.02 -7.44 7.84
N LEU A 64 -4.04 -7.14 7.05
CA LEU A 64 -3.92 -6.55 5.73
C LEU A 64 -4.38 -5.10 5.78
N ARG A 65 -3.54 -4.21 5.28
CA ARG A 65 -3.82 -2.77 5.14
C ARG A 65 -3.86 -2.43 3.66
N GLY A 66 -5.07 -2.21 3.15
CA GLY A 66 -5.29 -1.60 1.83
C GLY A 66 -5.28 -0.09 1.95
N GLU A 67 -4.70 0.59 0.97
CA GLU A 67 -4.55 2.04 0.99
C GLU A 67 -4.72 2.63 -0.41
N THR A 68 -5.55 3.67 -0.50
CA THR A 68 -5.71 4.49 -1.69
C THR A 68 -5.21 5.90 -1.41
N ILE A 69 -4.25 6.40 -2.21
CA ILE A 69 -3.71 7.76 -2.07
C ILE A 69 -4.31 8.68 -3.14
N GLY A 70 -5.11 9.63 -2.69
CA GLY A 70 -5.70 10.70 -3.48
C GLY A 70 -4.71 11.84 -3.70
N LEU A 71 -4.23 11.97 -4.94
CA LEU A 71 -3.19 12.95 -5.33
C LEU A 71 -3.74 14.23 -5.96
N HIS A 72 -5.06 14.34 -6.15
CA HIS A 72 -5.71 15.43 -6.87
C HIS A 72 -5.58 16.80 -6.19
N VAL A 73 -5.24 16.83 -4.90
CA VAL A 73 -4.92 18.04 -4.12
C VAL A 73 -3.51 18.01 -3.53
N ALA A 74 -2.69 17.01 -3.84
CA ALA A 74 -1.41 16.76 -3.18
C ALA A 74 -0.26 17.70 -3.60
N SER A 75 -0.55 18.87 -4.19
CA SER A 75 0.47 19.83 -4.59
C SER A 75 1.21 20.45 -3.40
N THR A 76 0.62 20.39 -2.20
CA THR A 76 1.23 20.78 -0.93
C THR A 76 0.98 19.72 0.14
N TYR A 77 1.74 19.77 1.24
CA TYR A 77 1.48 18.97 2.43
C TYR A 77 0.76 19.83 3.48
N PRO A 78 -0.21 19.31 4.27
CA PRO A 78 -0.63 17.92 4.45
C PRO A 78 -1.95 17.54 3.75
N VAL A 79 -2.17 17.99 2.50
CA VAL A 79 -3.48 17.84 1.85
C VAL A 79 -3.66 16.54 1.06
N SER A 80 -2.62 15.71 0.93
CA SER A 80 -2.74 14.37 0.33
C SER A 80 -3.75 13.52 1.11
N GLN A 81 -4.77 13.00 0.42
CA GLN A 81 -5.81 12.21 1.06
C GLN A 81 -5.42 10.74 1.07
N ILE A 82 -5.03 10.23 2.24
CA ILE A 82 -4.74 8.82 2.43
C ILE A 82 -5.99 8.13 2.97
N HIS A 83 -6.64 7.33 2.13
CA HIS A 83 -7.75 6.48 2.52
C HIS A 83 -7.21 5.11 2.88
N ILE A 84 -7.35 4.73 4.14
CA ILE A 84 -6.94 3.41 4.63
C ILE A 84 -8.19 2.56 4.68
N GLU A 85 -8.23 1.53 3.86
CA GLU A 85 -9.30 0.54 3.87
C GLU A 85 -9.26 -0.24 5.21
N PRO A 86 -10.42 -0.66 5.76
CA PRO A 86 -10.48 -1.33 7.05
C PRO A 86 -9.54 -2.54 7.07
N CYS A 87 -8.76 -2.66 8.15
CA CYS A 87 -7.75 -3.71 8.31
C CYS A 87 -8.43 -5.08 8.24
N VAL A 88 -8.10 -5.86 7.21
CA VAL A 88 -8.65 -7.21 7.03
C VAL A 88 -7.82 -8.20 7.85
N GLN A 89 -8.49 -9.00 8.66
CA GLN A 89 -7.86 -10.05 9.46
C GLN A 89 -7.72 -11.32 8.63
N LEU A 90 -6.50 -11.81 8.48
CA LEU A 90 -6.18 -12.97 7.66
C LEU A 90 -5.54 -14.08 8.48
N ASN A 91 -5.83 -15.33 8.11
CA ASN A 91 -5.08 -16.49 8.55
C ASN A 91 -4.51 -17.19 7.31
N ILE A 92 -3.21 -17.01 7.07
CA ILE A 92 -2.51 -17.54 5.90
C ILE A 92 -2.09 -18.97 6.20
N THR A 93 -2.50 -19.91 5.35
CA THR A 93 -2.15 -21.34 5.42
C THR A 93 -1.26 -21.74 4.24
N GLY A 94 -0.51 -22.85 4.35
CA GLY A 94 0.32 -23.36 3.26
C GLY A 94 1.51 -22.48 2.86
N GLY A 95 1.92 -21.55 3.73
CA GLY A 95 3.03 -20.63 3.49
C GLY A 95 4.42 -21.29 3.60
N GLY A 96 5.47 -20.47 3.57
CA GLY A 96 6.86 -20.86 3.74
C GLY A 96 7.43 -20.50 5.13
N SER A 97 8.67 -20.03 5.17
CA SER A 97 9.37 -19.61 6.39
C SER A 97 9.82 -18.14 6.35
N ALA A 98 9.52 -17.41 5.28
CA ALA A 98 9.98 -16.04 5.13
C ALA A 98 9.24 -15.10 6.11
N ASN A 99 10.02 -14.22 6.74
CA ASN A 99 9.52 -13.14 7.59
C ASN A 99 10.10 -11.82 7.07
N PRO A 100 9.42 -11.16 6.12
CA PRO A 100 9.92 -9.92 5.52
C PRO A 100 10.09 -8.83 6.57
N THR A 101 11.17 -8.06 6.47
CA THR A 101 11.35 -6.85 7.27
C THR A 101 10.33 -5.80 6.85
N GLY A 102 9.63 -5.23 7.82
CA GLY A 102 8.60 -4.23 7.59
C GLY A 102 9.02 -2.81 8.01
N VAL A 103 8.04 -1.91 7.92
CA VAL A 103 8.10 -0.52 8.39
C VAL A 103 6.94 -0.25 9.35
N SER A 104 7.06 0.77 10.19
CA SER A 104 6.00 1.18 11.11
C SER A 104 5.05 2.22 10.48
N PHE A 105 3.77 2.12 10.81
CA PHE A 105 2.78 3.18 10.57
C PHE A 105 2.22 3.67 11.91
N PRO A 106 2.34 4.97 12.25
CA PRO A 106 3.00 6.05 11.49
C PRO A 106 4.53 5.93 11.44
N GLY A 107 5.16 6.55 10.44
CA GLY A 107 6.62 6.64 10.30
C GLY A 107 7.16 6.27 8.91
N ALA A 108 6.51 5.34 8.21
CA ALA A 108 6.94 4.91 6.88
C ALA A 108 6.82 5.99 5.79
N TYR A 109 5.89 6.94 5.96
CA TYR A 109 5.65 8.04 5.02
C TYR A 109 6.07 9.37 5.63
N LYS A 110 6.64 10.23 4.79
CA LYS A 110 7.02 11.60 5.13
C LYS A 110 6.30 12.56 4.19
N GLY A 111 5.95 13.75 4.69
CA GLY A 111 5.36 14.80 3.84
C GLY A 111 6.25 15.23 2.68
N THR A 112 7.56 15.04 2.80
CA THR A 112 8.55 15.32 1.75
C THR A 112 8.68 14.19 0.72
N ASP A 113 7.99 13.06 0.89
CA ASP A 113 8.09 11.97 -0.08
C ASP A 113 7.45 12.41 -1.41
N PRO A 114 8.13 12.17 -2.55
CA PRO A 114 7.65 12.63 -3.86
C PRO A 114 6.34 11.95 -4.28
N GLY A 115 5.97 10.85 -3.64
CA GLY A 115 4.68 10.19 -3.82
C GLY A 115 3.56 10.74 -2.93
N ILE A 116 3.89 11.55 -1.92
CA ILE A 116 2.94 12.18 -0.98
C ILE A 116 2.69 13.63 -1.37
N THR A 117 3.72 14.39 -1.73
CA THR A 117 3.60 15.76 -2.22
C THR A 117 4.02 15.81 -3.68
N LEU A 118 3.05 15.91 -4.59
CA LEU A 118 3.29 16.15 -6.01
C LEU A 118 2.13 16.91 -6.67
N ASN A 119 2.45 17.65 -7.72
CA ASN A 119 1.46 18.21 -8.63
C ASN A 119 1.23 17.25 -9.81
N ILE A 120 0.01 16.71 -9.94
CA ILE A 120 -0.35 15.81 -11.05
C ILE A 120 -0.81 16.55 -12.31
N TYR A 121 -1.04 17.87 -12.23
CA TYR A 121 -1.61 18.65 -13.33
C TYR A 121 -0.55 19.36 -14.17
N TYR A 122 0.50 19.91 -13.54
CA TYR A 122 1.53 20.64 -14.27
C TYR A 122 2.89 20.71 -13.53
N PRO A 123 4.00 20.31 -14.16
CA PRO A 123 4.05 19.50 -15.39
C PRO A 123 3.36 18.15 -15.14
N VAL A 124 2.69 17.60 -16.16
CA VAL A 124 2.04 16.30 -16.04
C VAL A 124 3.13 15.24 -15.80
N PRO A 125 3.08 14.47 -14.69
CA PRO A 125 4.09 13.48 -14.39
C PRO A 125 4.04 12.34 -15.42
N THR A 126 5.21 11.85 -15.81
CA THR A 126 5.38 10.65 -16.66
C THR A 126 5.80 9.42 -15.87
N SER A 127 6.13 9.60 -14.59
CA SER A 127 6.48 8.54 -13.64
C SER A 127 6.01 8.92 -12.24
N TYR A 128 5.71 7.91 -11.41
CA TYR A 128 5.33 8.10 -10.02
C TYR A 128 6.20 7.26 -9.09
N THR A 129 6.75 7.90 -8.06
CA THR A 129 7.52 7.22 -7.01
C THR A 129 6.62 6.94 -5.83
N PHE A 130 6.39 5.67 -5.54
CA PHE A 130 5.57 5.25 -4.42
C PHE A 130 6.24 5.60 -3.07
N PRO A 131 5.46 6.05 -2.07
CA PRO A 131 5.97 6.20 -0.72
C PRO A 131 6.15 4.83 -0.04
N GLY A 132 6.94 4.81 1.04
CA GLY A 132 7.23 3.60 1.81
C GLY A 132 8.22 2.63 1.15
N PRO A 133 8.31 1.38 1.66
CA PRO A 133 9.30 0.41 1.21
C PRO A 133 8.98 -0.14 -0.19
N ALA A 134 9.95 -0.80 -0.82
CA ALA A 134 9.71 -1.56 -2.04
C ALA A 134 8.72 -2.72 -1.82
N VAL A 135 8.08 -3.17 -2.90
CA VAL A 135 7.23 -4.38 -2.86
C VAL A 135 8.11 -5.59 -2.56
N TYR A 136 7.69 -6.39 -1.60
CA TYR A 136 8.32 -7.66 -1.28
C TYR A 136 8.12 -8.66 -2.42
N SER A 137 9.22 -9.14 -3.01
CA SER A 137 9.20 -10.23 -4.00
C SER A 137 9.32 -11.57 -3.29
N GLY A 138 8.24 -12.35 -3.29
CA GLY A 138 8.17 -13.68 -2.67
C GLY A 138 7.20 -14.61 -3.36
#